data_AF-A0A3E1D7W4-F1
#
_entry.id   AF-A0A3E1D7W4-F1
#
_cell.length_a   1.000
_cell.length_b   1.000
_cell.length_c   1.000
_cell.angle_alpha   90.00
_cell.angle_beta   90.00
_cell.angle_gamma   90.00
#
_symmetry.space_group_name_H-M   'P 1'
#
loop_
_entity.id
_entity.type
_entity.pdbx_description
1 polymer ?
#
loop_
_entity_poly.entity_id
_entity_poly.type
_entity_poly.pdbx_seq_one_letter_code
_entity_poly.pdbx_strand_id
1 'polypeptide(L)'
;MTGIAEQKVSFTFQPNGTARMSIGSDTLPIEIPYEISGNKIKLSGVEGDQTVIILDDGDLIMNGLRLTKETVSKYPTVVEIPAQTTKSTPNTVPVAVAEPKPVTVTMPTSIQIQLSQQTKWVPSFDCAKASNFAEKAICTDSLLGKLDGKLSENYKNMRASDIGDGVRNTLKGTQKRWLTERNKCTNNQCLAEVYRKRIDEICDYRVISGVNPICTSTDDIK
;
A
#
# COMPACT_ATOMS: atom_id res chain seq x y z
N MET A 1 -12.72 37.64 -8.29
CA MET A 1 -12.33 36.23 -8.12
C MET A 1 -11.20 36.21 -7.12
N THR A 2 -11.51 36.03 -5.84
CA THR A 2 -10.51 35.97 -4.77
C THR A 2 -9.88 34.58 -4.82
N GLY A 3 -8.71 34.48 -5.46
CA GLY A 3 -7.92 33.25 -5.45
C GLY A 3 -7.57 32.89 -4.01
N ILE A 4 -7.80 31.64 -3.64
CA ILE A 4 -7.38 31.10 -2.35
C ILE A 4 -5.85 31.13 -2.38
N ALA A 5 -5.23 31.93 -1.51
CA ALA A 5 -3.77 31.99 -1.43
C ALA A 5 -3.23 30.63 -0.98
N GLU A 6 -2.47 29.95 -1.86
CA GLU A 6 -1.75 28.73 -1.50
C GLU A 6 -0.61 29.10 -0.54
N GLN A 7 -0.74 28.70 0.73
CA GLN A 7 0.31 28.88 1.72
C GLN A 7 1.27 27.69 1.67
N LYS A 8 2.55 27.96 1.42
CA LYS A 8 3.60 26.93 1.42
C LYS A 8 4.02 26.64 2.86
N VAL A 9 3.95 25.37 3.27
CA VAL A 9 4.44 24.94 4.58
C VAL A 9 5.74 24.17 4.38
N SER A 10 6.80 24.59 5.06
CA SER A 10 8.12 23.95 4.98
C SER A 10 8.45 23.28 6.31
N PHE A 11 8.94 22.04 6.24
CA PHE A 11 9.45 21.29 7.38
C PHE A 11 10.92 20.95 7.16
N THR A 12 11.77 21.20 8.15
CA THR A 12 13.17 20.79 8.16
C THR A 12 13.47 20.03 9.45
N PHE A 13 13.77 18.74 9.32
CA PHE A 13 14.10 17.88 10.47
C PHE A 13 15.59 18.00 10.79
N GLN A 14 15.92 18.39 12.02
CA GLN A 14 17.30 18.57 12.47
C GLN A 14 17.79 17.33 13.23
N PRO A 15 19.10 17.01 13.22
CA PRO A 15 19.67 15.87 13.92
C PRO A 15 19.58 15.96 15.45
N ASN A 16 19.35 17.14 16.01
CA ASN A 16 19.21 17.39 17.45
C ASN A 16 17.81 17.03 18.00
N GLY A 17 16.92 16.45 17.18
CA GLY A 17 15.57 16.07 17.58
C GLY A 17 14.54 17.21 17.50
N THR A 18 14.85 18.35 16.88
CA THR A 18 13.88 19.42 16.60
C THR A 18 13.57 19.56 15.11
N ALA A 19 12.32 19.85 14.77
CA ALA A 19 11.86 20.16 13.43
C ALA A 19 11.58 21.65 13.34
N ARG A 20 12.08 22.31 12.28
CA ARG A 20 11.73 23.70 11.96
C ARG A 20 10.56 23.72 11.01
N MET A 21 9.48 24.38 11.42
CA MET A 21 8.28 24.57 10.60
C MET A 21 8.09 26.05 10.26
N SER A 22 7.82 26.37 9.00
CA SER A 22 7.47 27.73 8.56
C SER A 22 6.27 27.73 7.61
N ILE A 23 5.47 28.80 7.62
CA ILE A 23 4.28 28.97 6.77
C ILE A 23 4.48 30.22 5.91
N GLY A 24 4.81 30.04 4.63
CA GLY A 24 5.20 31.13 3.73
C GLY A 24 6.63 31.62 3.98
N SER A 25 7.01 32.72 3.32
CA SER A 25 8.35 33.32 3.40
C SER A 25 8.55 34.23 4.62
N ASP A 26 7.46 34.74 5.19
CA ASP A 26 7.51 35.89 6.10
C ASP A 26 7.27 35.49 7.57
N THR A 27 7.00 34.21 7.85
CA THR A 27 6.82 33.72 9.21
C THR A 27 8.15 33.27 9.81
N LEU A 28 8.40 33.67 11.05
CA LEU A 28 9.49 33.12 11.84
C LEU A 28 9.30 31.59 12.00
N PRO A 29 10.30 30.77 11.68
CA PRO A 29 10.19 29.33 11.84
C PRO A 29 10.03 28.97 13.32
N ILE A 30 9.12 28.05 13.62
CA ILE A 30 8.99 27.47 14.97
C ILE A 30 9.80 26.19 15.07
N GLU A 31 10.45 25.98 16.23
CA GLU A 31 11.12 24.74 16.57
C GLU A 31 10.17 23.83 17.35
N ILE A 32 9.99 22.61 16.86
CA ILE A 32 9.07 21.63 17.44
C ILE A 32 9.85 20.33 17.71
N PRO A 33 9.87 19.81 18.95
CA PRO A 33 10.44 18.50 19.21
C PRO A 33 9.74 17.41 18.39
N TYR A 34 10.50 16.45 17.87
CA TYR A 34 9.91 15.33 17.15
C TYR A 34 10.51 13.98 17.53
N GLU A 35 9.69 12.95 17.42
CA GLU A 35 10.10 11.55 17.57
C GLU A 35 9.69 10.78 16.31
N ILE A 36 10.58 9.89 15.84
CA ILE A 36 10.32 9.01 14.70
C ILE A 36 10.02 7.60 15.23
N SER A 37 8.92 7.01 14.76
CA SER A 37 8.58 5.61 14.98
C SER A 37 8.10 5.00 13.67
N GLY A 38 8.98 4.24 13.00
CA GLY A 38 8.71 3.68 11.68
C GLY A 38 8.44 4.77 10.64
N ASN A 39 7.25 4.75 10.02
CA ASN A 39 6.81 5.76 9.05
C ASN A 39 6.00 6.90 9.70
N LYS A 40 5.95 7.00 11.02
CA LYS A 40 5.24 8.04 11.76
C LYS A 40 6.24 8.99 12.42
N ILE A 41 5.97 10.28 12.31
CA ILE A 41 6.66 11.35 13.02
C ILE A 41 5.67 11.95 14.00
N LYS A 42 5.99 11.94 15.30
CA LYS A 42 5.23 12.64 16.33
C LYS A 42 5.86 14.02 16.55
N LEU A 43 5.12 15.08 16.28
CA LEU A 43 5.48 16.47 16.57
C LEU A 43 4.87 16.87 17.91
N SER A 44 5.69 17.26 18.88
CA SER A 44 5.22 17.59 20.24
C SER A 44 4.96 19.09 20.36
N GLY A 45 3.71 19.50 20.20
CA GLY A 45 3.30 20.91 20.21
C GLY A 45 2.74 21.37 21.56
N VAL A 46 2.66 22.68 21.76
CA VAL A 46 2.06 23.28 22.98
C VAL A 46 0.56 23.03 23.10
N GLU A 47 -0.14 22.87 21.98
CA GLU A 47 -1.57 22.51 21.90
C GLU A 47 -1.81 20.99 21.86
N GLY A 48 -0.73 20.19 21.96
CA GLY A 48 -0.77 18.73 21.92
C GLY A 48 0.11 18.13 20.83
N ASP A 49 0.21 16.80 20.87
CA ASP A 49 1.01 16.03 19.93
C ASP A 49 0.28 15.83 18.60
N GLN A 50 0.99 16.05 17.50
CA GLN A 50 0.51 15.81 16.15
C GLN A 50 1.28 14.67 15.49
N THR A 51 0.57 13.74 14.85
CA THR A 51 1.22 12.69 14.04
C THR A 51 1.26 13.09 12.57
N VAL A 52 2.43 12.95 11.96
CA VAL A 52 2.68 13.07 10.53
C VAL A 52 3.09 11.70 9.99
N ILE A 53 2.45 11.24 8.92
CA ILE A 53 2.76 9.95 8.29
C ILE A 53 3.60 10.20 7.05
N ILE A 54 4.75 9.54 6.97
CA ILE A 54 5.63 9.51 5.81
C ILE A 54 5.11 8.45 4.85
N LEU A 55 4.80 8.86 3.62
CA LEU A 55 4.44 7.95 2.54
C LEU A 55 5.69 7.45 1.81
N ASP A 56 5.57 6.31 1.13
CA ASP A 56 6.69 5.70 0.39
C ASP A 56 7.19 6.58 -0.79
N ASP A 57 6.36 7.50 -1.29
CA ASP A 57 6.74 8.52 -2.28
C ASP A 57 7.37 9.78 -1.66
N GLY A 58 7.48 9.80 -0.34
CA GLY A 58 8.07 10.86 0.45
C GLY A 58 7.15 12.06 0.69
N ASP A 59 5.88 11.99 0.30
CA ASP A 59 4.89 12.97 0.75
C ASP A 59 4.53 12.73 2.22
N LEU A 60 3.98 13.77 2.85
CA LEU A 60 3.56 13.72 4.25
C LEU A 60 2.04 13.80 4.35
N ILE A 61 1.45 13.04 5.27
CA ILE A 61 0.04 13.20 5.67
C ILE A 61 0.00 13.77 7.08
N MET A 62 -0.69 14.89 7.26
CA MET A 62 -0.93 15.52 8.56
C MET A 62 -2.41 15.86 8.67
N ASN A 63 -3.12 15.29 9.66
CA ASN A 63 -4.57 15.48 9.86
C ASN A 63 -5.41 15.27 8.59
N GLY A 64 -5.05 14.29 7.77
CA GLY A 64 -5.73 14.00 6.50
C GLY A 64 -5.39 14.95 5.34
N LEU A 65 -4.60 16.00 5.59
CA LEU A 65 -4.03 16.85 4.55
C LEU A 65 -2.74 16.23 4.02
N ARG A 66 -2.64 16.09 2.70
CA ARG A 66 -1.43 15.64 2.02
C ARG A 66 -0.56 16.82 1.66
N LEU A 67 0.63 16.88 2.25
CA LEU A 67 1.67 17.83 1.93
C LEU A 67 2.57 17.18 0.88
N THR A 68 2.45 17.65 -0.36
CA THR A 68 3.29 17.20 -1.46
C THR A 68 4.67 17.86 -1.37
N LYS A 69 5.73 17.11 -1.66
CA LYS A 69 7.07 17.71 -1.80
C LYS A 69 7.08 18.74 -2.93
N GLU A 70 7.17 20.03 -2.61
CA GLU A 70 7.68 21.01 -3.56
C GLU A 70 9.20 21.05 -3.45
N THR A 71 9.88 20.48 -4.44
CA THR A 71 11.34 20.51 -4.53
C THR A 71 11.78 21.94 -4.89
N VAL A 72 12.09 22.79 -3.91
CA VAL A 72 12.91 23.98 -4.17
C VAL A 72 14.35 23.53 -4.32
N SER A 73 14.72 23.25 -5.57
CA SER A 73 16.09 23.03 -6.01
C SER A 73 16.96 24.26 -5.71
N LYS A 74 17.75 24.21 -4.64
CA LYS A 74 19.05 24.88 -4.57
C LYS A 74 20.02 23.97 -3.83
N TYR A 75 21.14 23.71 -4.50
CA TYR A 75 22.25 22.82 -4.17
C TYR A 75 22.14 21.38 -4.71
N PRO A 76 22.84 21.09 -5.83
CA PRO A 76 23.01 19.76 -6.38
C PRO A 76 24.30 19.13 -5.85
N THR A 77 24.16 17.97 -5.21
CA THR A 77 25.21 16.94 -5.08
C THR A 77 24.47 15.68 -4.61
N VAL A 78 24.50 14.55 -5.31
CA VAL A 78 25.67 13.70 -5.52
C VAL A 78 25.36 12.69 -6.64
N VAL A 79 26.25 12.70 -7.65
CA VAL A 79 26.93 11.57 -8.33
C VAL A 79 26.07 10.46 -8.95
N GLU A 80 26.03 10.48 -10.28
CA GLU A 80 25.70 9.34 -11.14
C GLU A 80 26.69 8.19 -10.91
N ILE A 81 26.15 7.00 -10.63
CA ILE A 81 26.89 5.73 -10.70
C ILE A 81 26.67 5.16 -12.10
N PRO A 82 27.73 4.85 -12.87
CA PRO A 82 27.57 4.29 -14.21
C PRO A 82 27.06 2.84 -14.13
N ALA A 83 25.91 2.59 -14.78
CA ALA A 83 25.39 1.25 -14.99
C ALA A 83 26.31 0.47 -15.94
N GLN A 84 26.98 -0.55 -15.42
CA GLN A 84 27.67 -1.55 -16.24
C GLN A 84 26.65 -2.49 -16.85
N THR A 85 26.74 -2.61 -18.17
CA THR A 85 26.03 -3.54 -19.03
C THR A 85 26.59 -4.94 -18.86
N THR A 86 25.76 -5.89 -18.41
CA THR A 86 26.00 -7.32 -18.66
C THR A 86 24.86 -7.86 -19.52
N LYS A 87 25.17 -8.01 -20.80
CA LYS A 87 24.43 -8.87 -21.73
C LYS A 87 24.51 -10.30 -21.21
N SER A 88 23.40 -10.87 -20.77
CA SER A 88 23.23 -12.32 -20.72
C SER A 88 22.42 -12.76 -21.95
N THR A 89 23.09 -13.46 -22.85
CA THR A 89 22.53 -14.10 -24.03
C THR A 89 21.50 -15.18 -23.67
N PRO A 90 20.52 -15.46 -24.55
CA PRO A 90 19.56 -16.53 -24.36
C PRO A 90 20.20 -17.87 -24.75
N ASN A 91 20.30 -18.81 -23.82
CA ASN A 91 20.60 -20.20 -24.13
C ASN A 91 19.28 -20.99 -24.25
N THR A 92 18.81 -21.12 -25.48
CA THR A 92 17.87 -22.17 -25.90
C THR A 92 18.61 -23.50 -25.97
N VAL A 93 18.22 -24.46 -25.11
CA VAL A 93 18.49 -25.88 -25.33
C VAL A 93 17.14 -26.56 -25.60
N PRO A 94 16.95 -27.25 -26.73
CA PRO A 94 15.76 -28.04 -26.97
C PRO A 94 15.90 -29.37 -26.24
N VAL A 95 15.05 -29.61 -25.24
CA VAL A 95 14.90 -30.93 -24.61
C VAL A 95 13.55 -31.48 -25.01
N ALA A 96 13.55 -32.25 -26.09
CA ALA A 96 12.49 -33.20 -26.41
C ALA A 96 12.65 -34.40 -25.46
N VAL A 97 11.70 -34.58 -24.54
CA VAL A 97 11.55 -35.81 -23.77
C VAL A 97 10.12 -36.29 -23.91
N ALA A 98 10.03 -37.57 -24.26
CA ALA A 98 8.87 -38.30 -24.74
C ALA A 98 7.62 -38.26 -23.83
N GLU A 99 6.46 -38.32 -24.47
CA GLU A 99 5.17 -38.70 -23.88
C GLU A 99 5.27 -40.05 -23.13
N PRO A 100 4.80 -40.15 -21.88
CA PRO A 100 4.48 -41.43 -21.27
C PRO A 100 3.16 -41.97 -21.84
N LYS A 101 3.17 -43.24 -22.24
CA LYS A 101 2.02 -44.01 -22.73
C LYS A 101 0.87 -44.03 -21.70
N PRO A 102 -0.40 -44.11 -22.14
CA PRO A 102 -1.56 -44.12 -21.24
C PRO A 102 -1.56 -45.40 -20.39
N VAL A 103 -1.49 -45.21 -19.06
CA VAL A 103 -1.72 -46.29 -18.09
C VAL A 103 -3.20 -46.29 -17.76
N THR A 104 -3.90 -47.34 -18.17
CA THR A 104 -5.28 -47.62 -17.76
C THR A 104 -5.29 -48.00 -16.28
N VAL A 105 -5.75 -47.08 -15.43
CA VAL A 105 -6.01 -47.35 -14.01
C VAL A 105 -7.49 -47.69 -13.85
N THR A 106 -7.76 -48.95 -13.50
CA THR A 106 -9.10 -49.43 -13.16
C THR A 106 -9.51 -48.85 -11.79
N MET A 107 -10.54 -48.01 -11.75
CA MET A 107 -11.06 -47.44 -10.49
C MET A 107 -11.85 -48.46 -9.67
N PRO A 108 -11.69 -48.54 -8.34
CA PRO A 108 -12.69 -49.13 -7.48
C PRO A 108 -13.77 -48.11 -7.08
N THR A 109 -14.93 -48.68 -6.80
CA THR A 109 -16.24 -48.10 -6.55
C THR A 109 -16.29 -47.07 -5.40
N SER A 110 -16.88 -45.91 -5.71
CA SER A 110 -17.59 -44.93 -4.87
C SER A 110 -17.22 -44.82 -3.39
N ILE A 111 -16.20 -43.98 -3.09
CA ILE A 111 -16.10 -43.29 -1.80
C ILE A 111 -16.81 -41.94 -1.96
N GLN A 112 -17.94 -41.76 -1.29
CA GLN A 112 -18.58 -40.44 -1.15
C GLN A 112 -17.69 -39.60 -0.22
N ILE A 113 -16.69 -38.92 -0.79
CA ILE A 113 -15.91 -37.93 -0.05
C ILE A 113 -16.84 -36.74 0.19
N GLN A 114 -17.35 -36.63 1.42
CA GLN A 114 -18.00 -35.40 1.88
C GLN A 114 -17.00 -34.26 1.70
N LEU A 115 -17.25 -33.45 0.67
CA LEU A 115 -16.50 -32.23 0.39
C LEU A 115 -16.71 -31.33 1.60
N SER A 116 -15.73 -31.31 2.51
CA SER A 116 -15.63 -30.30 3.56
C SER A 116 -15.89 -28.97 2.87
N GLN A 117 -16.86 -28.20 3.35
CA GLN A 117 -17.10 -26.85 2.87
C GLN A 117 -15.86 -26.03 3.21
N GLN A 118 -14.82 -26.13 2.36
CA GLN A 118 -13.75 -25.16 2.33
C GLN A 118 -14.47 -23.86 2.03
N THR A 119 -14.49 -22.97 3.02
CA THR A 119 -14.85 -21.58 2.82
C THR A 119 -14.09 -21.12 1.59
N LYS A 120 -14.79 -21.03 0.47
CA LYS A 120 -14.25 -20.52 -0.78
C LYS A 120 -13.90 -19.08 -0.47
N TRP A 121 -12.62 -18.86 -0.29
CA TRP A 121 -12.02 -17.54 -0.31
C TRP A 121 -12.21 -17.05 -1.76
N VAL A 122 -12.79 -15.86 -1.91
CA VAL A 122 -13.12 -15.32 -3.22
C VAL A 122 -12.28 -14.06 -3.41
N PRO A 123 -11.27 -14.09 -4.31
CA PRO A 123 -10.60 -12.89 -4.77
C PRO A 123 -11.61 -11.82 -5.20
N SER A 124 -11.27 -10.56 -5.00
CA SER A 124 -12.16 -9.43 -5.29
C SER A 124 -12.35 -9.16 -6.79
N PHE A 125 -11.77 -10.00 -7.65
CA PHE A 125 -11.82 -9.92 -9.10
C PHE A 125 -12.01 -11.31 -9.73
N ASP A 126 -12.34 -11.32 -11.02
CA ASP A 126 -12.52 -12.55 -11.80
C ASP A 126 -11.16 -13.19 -12.11
N CYS A 127 -10.91 -14.36 -11.53
CA CYS A 127 -9.68 -15.12 -11.72
C CYS A 127 -9.41 -15.56 -13.16
N ALA A 128 -10.45 -15.64 -14.01
CA ALA A 128 -10.25 -15.91 -15.44
C ALA A 128 -9.53 -14.76 -16.17
N LYS A 129 -9.49 -13.56 -15.56
CA LYS A 129 -8.84 -12.36 -16.11
C LYS A 129 -7.45 -12.09 -15.51
N ALA A 130 -6.96 -12.97 -14.64
CA ALA A 130 -5.66 -12.81 -14.00
C ALA A 130 -4.53 -12.77 -15.03
N SER A 131 -3.76 -11.68 -15.05
CA SER A 131 -2.80 -11.37 -16.11
C SER A 131 -1.35 -11.41 -15.65
N ASN A 132 -1.07 -11.00 -14.40
CA ASN A 132 0.26 -10.90 -13.82
C ASN A 132 0.49 -11.90 -12.68
N PHE A 133 1.73 -11.96 -12.17
CA PHE A 133 2.11 -12.84 -11.06
C PHE A 133 1.21 -12.63 -9.84
N ALA A 134 1.01 -11.38 -9.42
CA ALA A 134 0.21 -11.05 -8.25
C ALA A 134 -1.22 -11.58 -8.36
N GLU A 135 -1.90 -11.30 -9.47
CA GLU A 135 -3.27 -11.75 -9.72
C GLU A 135 -3.39 -13.28 -9.76
N LYS A 136 -2.44 -13.97 -10.39
CA LYS A 136 -2.43 -15.43 -10.43
C LYS A 136 -2.22 -16.03 -9.04
N ALA A 137 -1.27 -15.49 -8.27
CA ALA A 137 -1.01 -15.90 -6.91
C ALA A 137 -2.24 -15.69 -6.01
N ILE A 138 -2.91 -14.54 -6.14
CA ILE A 138 -4.18 -14.25 -5.46
C ILE A 138 -5.29 -15.22 -5.89
N CYS A 139 -5.24 -15.86 -7.05
CA CYS A 139 -6.26 -16.83 -7.46
C CYS A 139 -5.99 -18.26 -6.99
N THR A 140 -4.75 -18.57 -6.60
CA THR A 140 -4.34 -19.93 -6.21
C THR A 140 -3.96 -20.08 -4.73
N ASP A 141 -3.56 -18.99 -4.06
CA ASP A 141 -3.16 -19.00 -2.65
C ASP A 141 -4.28 -18.49 -1.73
N SER A 142 -4.76 -19.38 -0.85
CA SER A 142 -5.93 -19.09 -0.02
C SER A 142 -5.80 -17.91 0.92
N LEU A 143 -4.61 -17.65 1.45
CA LEU A 143 -4.38 -16.52 2.33
C LEU A 143 -4.42 -15.22 1.52
N LEU A 144 -3.78 -15.21 0.34
CA LEU A 144 -3.70 -14.01 -0.50
C LEU A 144 -5.07 -13.52 -0.97
N GLY A 145 -5.99 -14.40 -1.37
CA GLY A 145 -7.32 -13.92 -1.77
C GLY A 145 -8.27 -13.68 -0.61
N LYS A 146 -8.04 -14.25 0.59
CA LYS A 146 -8.71 -13.75 1.81
C LYS A 146 -8.30 -12.31 2.09
N LEU A 147 -6.99 -12.03 2.05
CA LEU A 147 -6.46 -10.67 2.19
C LEU A 147 -7.03 -9.74 1.12
N ASP A 148 -7.10 -10.19 -0.14
CA ASP A 148 -7.66 -9.39 -1.23
C ASP A 148 -9.15 -9.10 -1.06
N GLY A 149 -9.95 -10.11 -0.69
CA GLY A 149 -11.36 -9.94 -0.39
C GLY A 149 -11.58 -8.94 0.74
N LYS A 150 -10.83 -9.07 1.85
CA LYS A 150 -10.94 -8.18 3.01
C LYS A 150 -10.47 -6.77 2.73
N LEU A 151 -9.38 -6.60 1.99
CA LEU A 151 -8.97 -5.27 1.54
C LEU A 151 -10.06 -4.60 0.69
N SER A 152 -10.68 -5.35 -0.22
CA SER A 152 -11.76 -4.83 -1.09
C SER A 152 -12.99 -4.41 -0.28
N GLU A 153 -13.37 -5.21 0.72
CA GLU A 153 -14.46 -4.89 1.65
C GLU A 153 -14.17 -3.61 2.45
N ASN A 154 -13.03 -3.56 3.15
CA ASN A 154 -12.61 -2.40 3.95
C ASN A 154 -12.56 -1.12 3.09
N TYR A 155 -11.98 -1.21 1.88
CA TYR A 155 -11.88 -0.08 0.95
C TYR A 155 -13.27 0.44 0.52
N LYS A 156 -14.21 -0.45 0.21
CA LYS A 156 -15.59 -0.06 -0.17
C LYS A 156 -16.30 0.63 0.99
N ASN A 157 -16.20 0.07 2.19
CA ASN A 157 -16.83 0.64 3.39
C ASN A 157 -16.26 2.02 3.71
N MET A 158 -14.93 2.16 3.69
CA MET A 158 -14.28 3.46 3.94
C MET A 158 -14.63 4.49 2.86
N ARG A 159 -14.67 4.09 1.58
CA ARG A 159 -15.06 4.99 0.50
C ARG A 159 -16.51 5.44 0.54
N ALA A 160 -17.41 4.63 1.11
CA ALA A 160 -18.82 4.97 1.29
C ALA A 160 -19.07 5.85 2.52
N SER A 161 -18.13 5.87 3.45
CA SER A 161 -18.22 6.65 4.70
C SER A 161 -18.04 8.15 4.46
N ASP A 162 -18.46 8.95 5.44
CA ASP A 162 -18.28 10.39 5.42
C ASP A 162 -16.85 10.77 5.83
N ILE A 163 -15.88 10.54 4.93
CA ILE A 163 -14.48 10.93 5.10
C ILE A 163 -14.15 12.29 4.47
N GLY A 164 -15.14 12.94 3.84
CA GLY A 164 -14.94 14.14 3.03
C GLY A 164 -14.33 13.88 1.65
N ASP A 165 -14.67 14.71 0.68
CA ASP A 165 -14.35 14.46 -0.73
C ASP A 165 -12.85 14.53 -1.05
N GLY A 166 -12.11 15.41 -0.37
CA GLY A 166 -10.65 15.48 -0.49
C GLY A 166 -9.98 14.17 -0.08
N VAL A 167 -10.34 13.64 1.10
CA VAL A 167 -9.81 12.37 1.61
C VAL A 167 -10.28 11.20 0.75
N ARG A 168 -11.53 11.21 0.28
CA ARG A 168 -12.07 10.19 -0.64
C ARG A 168 -11.29 10.12 -1.95
N ASN A 169 -10.91 11.27 -2.51
CA ASN A 169 -10.05 11.35 -3.69
C ASN A 169 -8.64 10.85 -3.40
N THR A 170 -8.07 11.22 -2.25
CA THR A 170 -6.77 10.70 -1.78
C THR A 170 -6.80 9.18 -1.64
N LEU A 171 -7.81 8.61 -0.98
CA LEU A 171 -7.99 7.16 -0.81
C LEU A 171 -8.05 6.43 -2.16
N LYS A 172 -8.77 6.99 -3.14
CA LYS A 172 -8.82 6.46 -4.52
C LYS A 172 -7.45 6.52 -5.21
N GLY A 173 -6.72 7.62 -5.03
CA GLY A 173 -5.37 7.80 -5.58
C GLY A 173 -4.36 6.83 -4.99
N THR A 174 -4.34 6.68 -3.66
CA THR A 174 -3.43 5.75 -2.97
C THR A 174 -3.75 4.30 -3.31
N GLN A 175 -5.03 3.94 -3.47
CA GLN A 175 -5.40 2.58 -3.88
C GLN A 175 -4.88 2.22 -5.28
N LYS A 176 -4.98 3.16 -6.23
CA LYS A 176 -4.41 2.94 -7.58
C LYS A 176 -2.90 2.76 -7.54
N ARG A 177 -2.20 3.57 -6.75
CA ARG A 177 -0.74 3.45 -6.60
C ARG A 177 -0.35 2.14 -5.92
N TRP A 178 -1.07 1.75 -4.88
CA TRP A 178 -0.85 0.48 -4.20
C TRP A 178 -0.98 -0.72 -5.15
N LEU A 179 -1.89 -0.70 -6.13
CA LEU A 179 -1.95 -1.76 -7.16
C LEU A 179 -0.64 -1.85 -7.97
N THR A 180 0.00 -0.73 -8.27
CA THR A 180 1.32 -0.71 -8.92
C THR A 180 2.39 -1.32 -8.02
N GLU A 181 2.40 -0.98 -6.72
CA GLU A 181 3.35 -1.55 -5.76
C GLU A 181 3.15 -3.05 -5.56
N ARG A 182 1.91 -3.50 -5.39
CA ARG A 182 1.53 -4.92 -5.33
C ARG A 182 2.08 -5.71 -6.52
N ASN A 183 1.98 -5.13 -7.71
CA ASN A 183 2.42 -5.79 -8.94
C ASN A 183 3.95 -5.89 -9.09
N LYS A 184 4.75 -5.24 -8.21
CA LYS A 184 6.21 -5.41 -8.16
C LYS A 184 6.64 -6.67 -7.42
N CYS A 185 5.76 -7.27 -6.61
CA CYS A 185 6.07 -8.48 -5.87
C CYS A 185 6.36 -9.67 -6.80
N THR A 186 7.34 -10.49 -6.42
CA THR A 186 7.77 -11.68 -7.18
C THR A 186 7.56 -12.99 -6.41
N ASN A 187 7.04 -12.93 -5.19
CA ASN A 187 6.72 -14.08 -4.36
C ASN A 187 5.48 -13.82 -3.46
N ASN A 188 4.92 -14.87 -2.87
CA ASN A 188 3.71 -14.78 -2.05
C ASN A 188 3.94 -14.06 -0.72
N GLN A 189 5.14 -14.13 -0.13
CA GLN A 189 5.45 -13.45 1.13
C GLN A 189 5.37 -11.92 0.94
N CYS A 190 6.00 -11.39 -0.13
CA CYS A 190 5.90 -9.98 -0.49
C CYS A 190 4.44 -9.56 -0.66
N LEU A 191 3.62 -10.37 -1.36
CA LEU A 191 2.20 -10.08 -1.52
C LEU A 191 1.48 -10.02 -0.17
N ALA A 192 1.69 -10.99 0.71
CA ALA A 192 1.07 -11.00 2.02
C ALA A 192 1.43 -9.74 2.83
N GLU A 193 2.71 -9.33 2.81
CA GLU A 193 3.19 -8.13 3.51
C GLU A 193 2.54 -6.84 2.96
N VAL A 194 2.52 -6.64 1.63
CA VAL A 194 1.93 -5.42 1.03
C VAL A 194 0.41 -5.38 1.15
N TYR A 195 -0.26 -6.54 1.19
CA TYR A 195 -1.69 -6.61 1.50
C TYR A 195 -1.97 -6.25 2.95
N ARG A 196 -1.21 -6.81 3.89
CA ARG A 196 -1.37 -6.53 5.32
C ARG A 196 -1.18 -5.04 5.63
N LYS A 197 -0.06 -4.47 5.19
CA LYS A 197 0.22 -3.03 5.32
C LYS A 197 -0.97 -2.19 4.82
N ARG A 198 -1.51 -2.54 3.65
CA ARG A 198 -2.59 -1.77 3.04
C ARG A 198 -3.92 -1.89 3.77
N ILE A 199 -4.24 -3.07 4.30
CA ILE A 199 -5.45 -3.29 5.10
C ILE A 199 -5.41 -2.37 6.32
N ASP A 200 -4.29 -2.35 7.05
CA ASP A 200 -4.13 -1.53 8.24
C ASP A 200 -4.18 -0.03 7.90
N GLU A 201 -3.53 0.40 6.80
CA GLU A 201 -3.63 1.78 6.30
C GLU A 201 -5.08 2.22 6.02
N ILE A 202 -5.92 1.33 5.47
CA ILE A 202 -7.33 1.66 5.21
C ILE A 202 -8.12 1.78 6.52
N CYS A 203 -7.82 0.95 7.51
CA CYS A 203 -8.47 1.01 8.82
C CYS A 203 -8.07 2.25 9.63
N ASP A 204 -6.93 2.88 9.33
CA ASP A 204 -6.46 4.10 9.99
C ASP A 204 -7.20 5.38 9.53
N TYR A 205 -7.99 5.33 8.45
CA TYR A 205 -8.79 6.48 8.01
C TYR A 205 -9.89 6.80 9.03
N ARG A 206 -10.11 8.10 9.26
CA ARG A 206 -11.15 8.61 10.16
C ARG A 206 -12.31 9.22 9.38
N VAL A 207 -13.53 8.94 9.81
CA VAL A 207 -14.72 9.64 9.33
C VAL A 207 -14.85 11.00 9.99
N ILE A 208 -15.35 11.99 9.25
CA ILE A 208 -15.65 13.34 9.72
C ILE A 208 -16.86 13.31 10.65
N SER A 209 -17.87 12.51 10.29
CA SER A 209 -19.08 12.33 11.09
C SER A 209 -19.55 10.87 11.07
N GLY A 210 -20.24 10.47 12.14
CA GLY A 210 -20.77 9.12 12.31
C GLY A 210 -19.78 8.13 12.93
N VAL A 211 -20.13 6.84 12.81
CA VAL A 211 -19.32 5.73 13.33
C VAL A 211 -18.33 5.29 12.26
N ASN A 212 -17.07 5.08 12.63
CA ASN A 212 -16.08 4.50 11.72
C ASN A 212 -16.61 3.16 11.16
N PRO A 213 -16.48 2.92 9.85
CA PRO A 213 -16.95 1.68 9.27
C PRO A 213 -16.23 0.47 9.88
N ILE A 214 -16.93 -0.66 9.91
CA ILE A 214 -16.33 -1.94 10.30
C ILE A 214 -15.15 -2.22 9.37
N CYS A 215 -13.98 -2.40 9.98
CA CYS A 215 -12.73 -2.71 9.32
C CYS A 215 -12.16 -3.99 9.91
N THR A 216 -11.96 -5.02 9.09
CA THR A 216 -11.28 -6.24 9.54
C THR A 216 -9.78 -5.97 9.51
N SER A 217 -9.10 -5.98 10.66
CA SER A 217 -7.65 -5.79 10.75
C SER A 217 -6.92 -7.07 10.33
N THR A 218 -5.63 -6.94 10.02
CA THR A 218 -4.80 -8.04 9.54
C THR A 218 -4.67 -9.20 10.53
N ASP A 219 -4.72 -8.91 11.83
CA ASP A 219 -4.66 -9.91 12.91
C ASP A 219 -5.84 -10.89 12.89
N ASP A 220 -6.97 -10.47 12.32
CA ASP A 220 -8.19 -11.26 12.21
C ASP A 220 -8.21 -12.14 10.93
N ILE A 221 -7.22 -12.01 10.05
CA ILE A 221 -7.16 -12.69 8.75
C ILE A 221 -6.14 -13.84 8.79
N LYS A 222 -6.66 -15.06 8.93
CA LYS A 222 -5.93 -16.33 8.96
C LYS A 222 -6.14 -17.16 7.70
#